data_AF-A0A9D6YLT3-F1
#
_entry.id   AF-A0A9D6YLT3-F1
#
_cell.length_a   1.000
_cell.length_b   1.000
_cell.length_c   1.000
_cell.angle_alpha   90.00
_cell.angle_beta   90.00
_cell.angle_gamma   90.00
#
_symmetry.space_group_name_H-M   'P 1'
#
loop_
_entity.id
_entity.type
_entity.pdbx_description
1 polymer ?
#
loop_
_entity_poly.entity_id
_entity_poly.type
_entity_poly.pdbx_seq_one_letter_code
_entity_poly.pdbx_strand_id
1 'polypeptide(L)'
;MLTLKLKWLQFTRCRNWLKKSNECPKEDPFSAFIFAWISFNHYYSTFAAENKQLFDGWRRQHRRSKGDKTEILFLVHSQEFSEFFDGYRKQYPQRFELSIELPVIDMLYGTPVPNGTRVHRKLSDLANEDIFRVIYQIRNNLFHGSKDPMKDQRDYSLCVMAGEFMIPLVATLLTNTYGEVNNGFDKYKQGLRDYIRKLAEA
;
A
#
# COMPACT_ATOMS: atom_id res chain seq x y z
N MET A 1 4.88 -11.17 17.55
CA MET A 1 5.77 -10.71 16.47
C MET A 1 4.93 -10.69 15.20
N LEU A 2 4.79 -9.55 14.52
CA LEU A 2 3.98 -9.42 13.31
C LEU A 2 4.76 -10.09 12.19
N THR A 3 4.30 -11.20 11.63
CA THR A 3 5.10 -11.90 10.61
C THR A 3 4.22 -12.50 9.53
N LEU A 4 4.35 -11.96 8.31
CA LEU A 4 3.77 -12.53 7.10
C LEU A 4 4.75 -13.55 6.52
N LYS A 5 4.32 -14.81 6.38
CA LYS A 5 5.15 -15.87 5.79
C LYS A 5 5.00 -15.84 4.27
N LEU A 6 5.99 -15.31 3.57
CA LEU A 6 6.09 -15.41 2.12
C LEU A 6 7.43 -16.02 1.74
N LYS A 7 7.39 -17.31 1.37
CA LYS A 7 8.60 -18.07 1.05
C LYS A 7 9.12 -17.68 -0.34
N TRP A 8 10.44 -17.58 -0.45
CA TRP A 8 11.21 -17.51 -1.69
C TRP A 8 11.09 -16.24 -2.55
N LEU A 9 10.87 -15.07 -1.92
CA LEU A 9 10.68 -13.82 -2.66
C LEU A 9 11.91 -12.92 -2.71
N GLN A 10 12.20 -12.39 -3.92
CA GLN A 10 13.21 -11.36 -4.14
C GLN A 10 12.60 -9.96 -4.03
N PHE A 11 12.54 -9.42 -2.81
CA PHE A 11 12.00 -8.08 -2.56
C PHE A 11 12.93 -6.92 -2.96
N THR A 12 14.05 -7.17 -3.66
CA THR A 12 14.97 -6.11 -4.12
C THR A 12 14.23 -5.02 -4.90
N ARG A 13 13.31 -5.40 -5.80
CA ARG A 13 12.54 -4.45 -6.60
C ARG A 13 11.61 -3.60 -5.72
N CYS A 14 10.92 -4.21 -4.76
CA CYS A 14 10.08 -3.48 -3.80
C CYS A 14 10.91 -2.44 -3.02
N ARG A 15 12.03 -2.89 -2.44
CA ARG A 15 12.92 -2.02 -1.64
C ARG A 15 13.48 -0.85 -2.44
N ASN A 16 13.85 -1.06 -3.70
CA ASN A 16 14.37 0.02 -4.55
C ASN A 16 13.30 1.08 -4.83
N TRP A 17 12.05 0.67 -5.08
CA TRP A 17 10.94 1.62 -5.25
C TRP A 17 10.61 2.34 -3.95
N LEU A 18 10.58 1.63 -2.82
CA LEU A 18 10.37 2.26 -1.52
C LEU A 18 11.49 3.24 -1.15
N LYS A 19 12.74 2.95 -1.50
CA LYS A 19 13.84 3.89 -1.33
C LYS A 19 13.62 5.17 -2.13
N LYS A 20 13.29 5.07 -3.41
CA LYS A 20 12.96 6.24 -4.24
C LYS A 20 11.79 7.06 -3.65
N SER A 21 10.78 6.37 -3.14
CA SER A 21 9.63 7.00 -2.50
C SER A 21 10.02 7.91 -1.34
N ASN A 22 10.96 7.48 -0.51
CA ASN A 22 11.43 8.24 0.64
C ASN A 22 12.47 9.32 0.30
N GLU A 23 13.05 9.31 -0.90
CA GLU A 23 14.04 10.31 -1.32
C GLU A 23 13.42 11.63 -1.82
N CYS A 24 12.13 11.66 -2.14
CA CYS A 24 11.47 12.84 -2.69
C CYS A 24 10.13 13.30 -2.04
N PRO A 25 9.75 12.91 -0.81
CA PRO A 25 8.40 13.21 -0.30
C PRO A 25 8.14 14.70 -0.06
N LYS A 26 9.18 15.54 0.12
CA LYS A 26 9.01 16.98 0.35
C LYS A 26 8.92 17.76 -0.95
N GLU A 27 9.71 17.35 -1.95
CA GLU A 27 9.84 18.02 -3.24
C GLU A 27 8.77 17.54 -4.22
N ASP A 28 8.41 16.27 -4.18
CA ASP A 28 7.43 15.63 -5.06
C ASP A 28 6.63 14.54 -4.30
N PRO A 29 5.61 14.96 -3.52
CA PRO A 29 4.74 14.04 -2.79
C PRO A 29 3.98 13.07 -3.70
N PHE A 30 3.70 13.49 -4.93
CA PHE A 30 3.06 12.64 -5.94
C PHE A 30 3.98 11.47 -6.30
N SER A 31 5.21 11.74 -6.74
CA SER A 31 6.17 10.69 -7.07
C SER A 31 6.47 9.83 -5.85
N ALA A 32 6.56 10.42 -4.66
CA ALA A 32 6.72 9.66 -3.42
C ALA A 32 5.59 8.65 -3.23
N PHE A 33 4.33 9.08 -3.31
CA PHE A 33 3.19 8.18 -3.24
C PHE A 33 3.21 7.10 -4.33
N ILE A 34 3.46 7.47 -5.59
CA ILE A 34 3.50 6.53 -6.71
C ILE A 34 4.60 5.48 -6.53
N PHE A 35 5.79 5.86 -6.07
CA PHE A 35 6.88 4.92 -5.81
C PHE A 35 6.56 3.98 -4.63
N ALA A 36 5.92 4.47 -3.56
CA ALA A 36 5.43 3.62 -2.48
C ALA A 36 4.36 2.64 -2.99
N TRP A 37 3.45 3.12 -3.82
CA TRP A 37 2.43 2.30 -4.46
C TRP A 37 3.04 1.21 -5.35
N ILE A 38 4.03 1.53 -6.19
CA ILE A 38 4.71 0.54 -7.04
C ILE A 38 5.39 -0.53 -6.18
N SER A 39 6.02 -0.13 -5.07
CA SER A 39 6.57 -1.09 -4.11
C SER A 39 5.48 -2.00 -3.53
N PHE A 40 4.33 -1.45 -3.14
CA PHE A 40 3.20 -2.23 -2.63
C PHE A 40 2.56 -3.14 -3.70
N ASN A 41 2.47 -2.68 -4.95
CA ASN A 41 2.01 -3.48 -6.10
C ASN A 41 2.87 -4.71 -6.30
N HIS A 42 4.20 -4.54 -6.30
CA HIS A 42 5.08 -5.69 -6.34
C HIS A 42 4.85 -6.64 -5.15
N TYR A 43 4.61 -6.11 -3.95
CA TYR A 43 4.32 -6.93 -2.78
C TYR A 43 3.04 -7.76 -2.96
N TYR A 44 1.88 -7.14 -3.22
CA TYR A 44 0.60 -7.87 -3.28
C TYR A 44 0.48 -8.76 -4.52
N SER A 45 1.05 -8.37 -5.67
CA SER A 45 1.01 -9.23 -6.86
C SER A 45 1.86 -10.48 -6.66
N THR A 46 2.98 -10.33 -5.95
CA THR A 46 3.80 -11.47 -5.57
C THR A 46 3.07 -12.36 -4.56
N PHE A 47 2.40 -11.79 -3.56
CA PHE A 47 1.55 -12.53 -2.62
C PHE A 47 0.48 -13.35 -3.36
N ALA A 48 -0.22 -12.76 -4.32
CA ALA A 48 -1.24 -13.43 -5.11
C ALA A 48 -0.66 -14.53 -6.02
N ALA A 49 0.54 -14.33 -6.58
CA ALA A 49 1.22 -15.31 -7.41
C ALA A 49 1.67 -16.55 -6.62
N GLU A 50 2.28 -16.36 -5.45
CA GLU A 50 2.68 -17.47 -4.56
C GLU A 50 1.48 -18.25 -4.04
N ASN A 51 0.35 -17.57 -3.82
CA ASN A 51 -0.89 -18.16 -3.35
C ASN A 51 -1.89 -18.41 -4.50
N LYS A 52 -1.41 -18.70 -5.71
CA LYS A 52 -2.24 -18.73 -6.94
C LYS A 52 -3.51 -19.57 -6.82
N GLN A 53 -3.44 -20.77 -6.24
CA GLN A 53 -4.62 -21.64 -6.09
C GLN A 53 -5.67 -21.03 -5.14
N LEU A 54 -5.21 -20.49 -4.02
CA LEU A 54 -6.07 -19.79 -3.04
C LEU A 54 -6.66 -18.52 -3.66
N PHE A 55 -5.85 -17.74 -4.37
CA PHE A 55 -6.29 -16.54 -5.09
C PHE A 55 -7.36 -16.87 -6.14
N ASP A 56 -7.14 -17.87 -6.99
CA ASP A 56 -8.10 -18.27 -8.03
C ASP A 56 -9.39 -18.85 -7.42
N GLY A 57 -9.31 -19.52 -6.27
CA GLY A 57 -10.48 -19.97 -5.49
C GLY A 57 -11.27 -18.80 -4.89
N TRP A 58 -10.58 -17.94 -4.13
CA TRP A 58 -11.14 -16.76 -3.49
C TRP A 58 -11.79 -15.82 -4.51
N ARG A 59 -11.11 -15.55 -5.65
CA ARG A 59 -11.65 -14.71 -6.73
C ARG A 59 -12.97 -15.25 -7.27
N ARG A 60 -13.05 -16.57 -7.52
CA ARG A 60 -14.27 -17.22 -8.03
C ARG A 60 -15.40 -17.14 -7.01
N GLN A 61 -15.12 -17.42 -5.74
CA GLN A 61 -16.09 -17.32 -4.65
C GLN A 61 -16.69 -15.90 -4.55
N HIS A 62 -15.86 -14.86 -4.74
CA HIS A 62 -16.29 -13.46 -4.64
C HIS A 62 -16.76 -12.87 -5.99
N ARG A 63 -16.86 -13.69 -7.05
CA ARG A 63 -17.28 -13.27 -8.41
C ARG A 63 -16.51 -12.04 -8.94
N ARG A 64 -15.21 -11.96 -8.67
CA ARG A 64 -14.37 -10.84 -9.08
C ARG A 64 -13.63 -11.12 -10.39
N SER A 65 -13.43 -10.09 -11.21
CA SER A 65 -12.51 -10.15 -12.35
C SER A 65 -11.04 -10.17 -11.87
N LYS A 66 -10.12 -10.59 -12.73
CA LYS A 66 -8.68 -10.48 -12.45
C LYS A 66 -8.24 -9.02 -12.60
N GLY A 67 -7.37 -8.56 -11.71
CA GLY A 67 -6.73 -7.24 -11.79
C GLY A 67 -6.22 -6.77 -10.43
N ASP A 68 -5.48 -5.66 -10.41
CA ASP A 68 -4.82 -5.09 -9.23
C ASP A 68 -5.76 -4.98 -8.03
N LYS A 69 -6.96 -4.43 -8.23
CA LYS A 69 -7.97 -4.27 -7.16
C LYS A 69 -8.31 -5.61 -6.50
N THR A 70 -8.42 -6.68 -7.29
CA THR A 70 -8.73 -8.01 -6.79
C THR A 70 -7.55 -8.64 -6.05
N GLU A 71 -6.31 -8.40 -6.50
CA GLU A 71 -5.10 -8.86 -5.81
C GLU A 71 -4.90 -8.14 -4.47
N ILE A 72 -5.14 -6.84 -4.41
CA ILE A 72 -5.13 -6.05 -3.17
C ILE A 72 -6.17 -6.59 -2.18
N LEU A 73 -7.41 -6.77 -2.63
CA LEU A 73 -8.46 -7.26 -1.75
C LEU A 73 -8.17 -8.69 -1.28
N PHE A 74 -7.61 -9.55 -2.14
CA PHE A 74 -7.17 -10.88 -1.72
C PHE A 74 -6.12 -10.80 -0.59
N LEU A 75 -5.13 -9.91 -0.71
CA LEU A 75 -4.18 -9.66 0.38
C LEU A 75 -4.89 -9.16 1.64
N VAL A 76 -5.73 -8.13 1.53
CA VAL A 76 -6.41 -7.49 2.67
C VAL A 76 -7.34 -8.44 3.41
N HIS A 77 -7.98 -9.38 2.70
CA HIS A 77 -8.84 -10.40 3.30
C HIS A 77 -8.09 -11.65 3.78
N SER A 78 -6.77 -11.75 3.55
CA SER A 78 -5.98 -12.84 4.12
C SER A 78 -5.85 -12.68 5.63
N GLN A 79 -5.90 -13.80 6.35
CA GLN A 79 -5.80 -13.80 7.81
C GLN A 79 -4.45 -13.20 8.25
N GLU A 80 -3.37 -13.58 7.58
CA GLU A 80 -2.01 -13.15 7.90
C GLU A 80 -1.84 -11.65 7.75
N PHE A 81 -2.45 -11.05 6.72
CA PHE A 81 -2.40 -9.60 6.54
C PHE A 81 -3.29 -8.89 7.55
N SER A 82 -4.47 -9.42 7.86
CA SER A 82 -5.35 -8.84 8.88
C SER A 82 -4.66 -8.80 10.25
N GLU A 83 -4.03 -9.90 10.66
CA GLU A 83 -3.26 -9.98 11.91
C GLU A 83 -2.07 -9.01 11.91
N PHE A 84 -1.34 -8.93 10.79
CA PHE A 84 -0.27 -7.95 10.61
C PHE A 84 -0.79 -6.52 10.76
N PHE A 85 -1.88 -6.17 10.06
CA PHE A 85 -2.38 -4.81 9.98
C PHE A 85 -3.02 -4.34 11.29
N ASP A 86 -3.71 -5.23 12.00
CA ASP A 86 -4.25 -4.95 13.33
C ASP A 86 -3.13 -4.69 14.34
N GLY A 87 -2.05 -5.47 14.27
CA GLY A 87 -0.87 -5.21 15.08
C GLY A 87 -0.13 -3.93 14.68
N TYR A 88 -0.02 -3.65 13.38
CA TYR A 88 0.53 -2.40 12.86
C TYR A 88 -0.26 -1.18 13.38
N ARG A 89 -1.59 -1.25 13.36
CA ARG A 89 -2.49 -0.23 13.90
C ARG A 89 -2.30 0.00 15.40
N LYS A 90 -2.11 -1.06 16.18
CA LYS A 90 -1.83 -0.97 17.62
C LYS A 90 -0.44 -0.42 17.91
N GLN A 91 0.55 -0.79 17.10
CA GLN A 91 1.95 -0.39 17.29
C GLN A 91 2.19 1.07 16.86
N TYR A 92 1.50 1.54 15.83
CA TYR A 92 1.70 2.87 15.25
C TYR A 92 0.38 3.65 15.14
N PRO A 93 -0.34 3.91 16.25
CA PRO A 93 -1.63 4.58 16.22
C PRO A 93 -1.57 5.98 15.60
N GLN A 94 -0.45 6.70 15.76
CA GLN A 94 -0.23 8.03 15.19
C GLN A 94 -0.34 8.05 13.66
N ARG A 95 -0.02 6.94 12.97
CA ARG A 95 -0.12 6.83 11.51
C ARG A 95 -1.57 6.73 11.04
N PHE A 96 -2.51 6.46 11.94
CA PHE A 96 -3.94 6.39 11.67
C PHE A 96 -4.69 7.68 12.05
N GLU A 97 -3.99 8.67 12.63
CA GLU A 97 -4.54 10.01 12.91
C GLU A 97 -4.59 10.90 11.66
N LEU A 98 -3.97 10.46 10.56
CA LEU A 98 -4.06 11.10 9.25
C LEU A 98 -5.51 11.25 8.84
N SER A 99 -5.87 12.45 8.39
CA SER A 99 -7.23 12.79 7.97
C SER A 99 -7.34 12.83 6.46
N ILE A 100 -8.47 12.34 5.95
CA ILE A 100 -8.78 12.30 4.54
C ILE A 100 -10.18 12.84 4.27
N GLU A 101 -10.31 13.56 3.17
CA GLU A 101 -11.60 14.04 2.68
C GLU A 101 -12.26 13.01 1.75
N LEU A 102 -13.27 12.32 2.26
CA LEU A 102 -14.04 11.29 1.56
C LEU A 102 -15.32 11.90 0.97
N PRO A 103 -15.94 11.25 -0.04
CA PRO A 103 -15.41 10.11 -0.80
C PRO A 103 -14.38 10.54 -1.85
N VAL A 104 -13.43 9.67 -2.17
CA VAL A 104 -12.59 9.82 -3.37
C VAL A 104 -13.42 9.37 -4.58
N ILE A 105 -13.71 10.29 -5.49
CA ILE A 105 -14.56 10.01 -6.65
C ILE A 105 -13.72 9.37 -7.76
N ASP A 106 -14.20 8.24 -8.29
CA ASP A 106 -13.64 7.62 -9.49
C ASP A 106 -13.87 8.51 -10.71
N MET A 107 -12.78 8.94 -11.35
CA MET A 107 -12.85 9.83 -12.51
C MET A 107 -13.43 9.17 -13.77
N LEU A 108 -13.37 7.84 -13.89
CA LEU A 108 -13.89 7.15 -15.08
C LEU A 108 -15.42 6.96 -15.02
N TYR A 109 -15.95 6.67 -13.83
CA TYR A 109 -17.34 6.25 -13.66
C TYR A 109 -18.15 7.14 -12.69
N GLY A 110 -17.54 8.16 -12.10
CA GLY A 110 -18.16 9.02 -11.08
C GLY A 110 -18.50 8.32 -9.76
N THR A 111 -17.99 7.11 -9.55
CA THR A 111 -18.35 6.27 -8.40
C THR A 111 -17.60 6.73 -7.13
N PRO A 112 -18.29 7.00 -6.01
CA PRO A 112 -17.65 7.41 -4.76
C PRO A 112 -16.96 6.23 -4.04
N VAL A 113 -15.76 6.46 -3.49
CA VAL A 113 -14.99 5.48 -2.71
C VAL A 113 -14.55 6.06 -1.36
N PRO A 114 -15.04 5.53 -0.21
CA PRO A 114 -16.19 4.63 -0.08
C PRO A 114 -17.50 5.35 -0.46
N ASN A 115 -18.61 4.61 -0.55
CA ASN A 115 -19.92 5.24 -0.75
C ASN A 115 -20.27 6.15 0.45
N GLY A 116 -20.71 7.38 0.20
CA GLY A 116 -21.14 8.28 1.26
C GLY A 116 -21.14 9.75 0.87
N THR A 117 -21.54 10.60 1.82
CA THR A 117 -21.49 12.06 1.72
C THR A 117 -20.09 12.59 1.99
N ARG A 118 -19.81 13.81 1.51
CA ARG A 118 -18.52 14.47 1.71
C ARG A 118 -18.23 14.67 3.21
N VAL A 119 -17.14 14.10 3.71
CA VAL A 119 -16.79 14.16 5.14
C VAL A 119 -15.28 13.99 5.34
N HIS A 120 -14.73 14.73 6.31
CA HIS A 120 -13.38 14.49 6.81
C HIS A 120 -13.39 13.35 7.82
N ARG A 121 -12.59 12.31 7.59
CA ARG A 121 -12.42 11.18 8.51
C ARG A 121 -10.95 10.91 8.79
N LYS A 122 -10.65 10.39 9.97
CA LYS A 122 -9.34 9.82 10.25
C LYS A 122 -9.23 8.43 9.65
N LEU A 123 -8.03 7.97 9.33
CA LEU A 123 -7.80 6.59 8.90
C LEU A 123 -8.15 5.59 10.00
N SER A 124 -8.09 5.97 11.27
CA SER A 124 -8.55 5.16 12.41
C SER A 124 -10.04 4.88 12.39
N ASP A 125 -10.84 5.72 11.74
CA ASP A 125 -12.29 5.55 11.61
C ASP A 125 -12.68 4.59 10.48
N LEU A 126 -11.72 4.14 9.67
CA LEU A 126 -11.95 3.34 8.48
C LEU A 126 -11.64 1.86 8.71
N ALA A 127 -12.45 1.00 8.09
CA ALA A 127 -12.13 -0.42 7.98
C ALA A 127 -10.87 -0.61 7.12
N ASN A 128 -10.12 -1.68 7.37
CA ASN A 128 -8.87 -1.97 6.65
C ASN A 128 -9.11 -1.98 5.14
N GLU A 129 -10.19 -2.64 4.68
CA GLU A 129 -10.57 -2.68 3.27
C GLU A 129 -10.83 -1.29 2.67
N ASP A 130 -11.50 -0.39 3.40
CA ASP A 130 -11.81 0.94 2.92
C ASP A 130 -10.56 1.80 2.75
N ILE A 131 -9.57 1.68 3.66
CA ILE A 131 -8.28 2.35 3.52
C ILE A 131 -7.62 1.96 2.20
N PHE A 132 -7.53 0.67 1.89
CA PHE A 132 -6.87 0.21 0.66
C PHE A 132 -7.68 0.53 -0.60
N ARG A 133 -9.01 0.53 -0.53
CA ARG A 133 -9.88 0.96 -1.64
C ARG A 133 -9.70 2.44 -1.95
N VAL A 134 -9.62 3.28 -0.93
CA VAL A 134 -9.37 4.71 -1.04
C VAL A 134 -8.00 4.97 -1.67
N ILE A 135 -6.93 4.34 -1.15
CA ILE A 135 -5.57 4.50 -1.68
C ILE A 135 -5.49 4.03 -3.14
N TYR A 136 -6.13 2.89 -3.45
CA TYR A 136 -6.24 2.41 -4.83
C TYR A 136 -6.96 3.42 -5.72
N GLN A 137 -8.02 4.07 -5.24
CA GLN A 137 -8.74 5.07 -6.02
C GLN A 137 -7.93 6.35 -6.25
N ILE A 138 -7.18 6.83 -5.24
CA ILE A 138 -6.23 7.96 -5.40
C ILE A 138 -5.24 7.63 -6.52
N ARG A 139 -4.64 6.44 -6.50
CA ARG A 139 -3.74 5.96 -7.56
C ARG A 139 -4.42 5.92 -8.93
N ASN A 140 -5.62 5.36 -9.04
CA ASN A 140 -6.32 5.27 -10.32
C ASN A 140 -6.65 6.65 -10.89
N ASN A 141 -7.04 7.59 -10.04
CA ASN A 141 -7.31 8.96 -10.42
C ASN A 141 -6.08 9.66 -11.02
N LEU A 142 -4.89 9.35 -10.50
CA LEU A 142 -3.62 9.86 -11.03
C LEU A 142 -3.24 9.24 -12.38
N PHE A 143 -3.39 7.92 -12.55
CA PHE A 143 -3.00 7.25 -13.81
C PHE A 143 -4.03 7.36 -14.92
N HIS A 144 -5.32 7.34 -14.59
CA HIS A 144 -6.41 7.23 -15.56
C HIS A 144 -7.31 8.45 -15.61
N GLY A 145 -7.38 9.24 -14.53
CA GLY A 145 -8.26 10.40 -14.45
C GLY A 145 -7.65 11.69 -15.02
N SER A 146 -6.40 11.65 -15.50
CA SER A 146 -5.63 12.83 -15.92
C SER A 146 -5.61 13.95 -14.87
N LYS A 147 -5.81 13.60 -13.58
CA LYS A 147 -5.72 14.58 -12.50
C LYS A 147 -4.27 15.02 -12.38
N ASP A 148 -4.10 16.33 -12.45
CA ASP A 148 -2.84 16.97 -12.15
C ASP A 148 -2.90 17.42 -10.68
N PRO A 149 -2.30 16.66 -9.74
CA PRO A 149 -2.34 17.00 -8.32
C PRO A 149 -1.67 18.35 -8.03
N MET A 150 -0.92 18.93 -8.98
CA MET A 150 -0.33 20.26 -8.83
C MET A 150 -1.34 21.38 -9.09
N LYS A 151 -2.50 21.09 -9.66
CA LYS A 151 -3.55 22.08 -9.98
C LYS A 151 -4.72 22.08 -9.01
N ASP A 152 -4.88 21.02 -8.23
CA ASP A 152 -5.98 20.84 -7.30
C ASP A 152 -5.46 20.53 -5.89
N GLN A 153 -5.77 21.41 -4.93
CA GLN A 153 -5.27 21.31 -3.56
C GLN A 153 -5.75 20.03 -2.85
N ARG A 154 -6.95 19.54 -3.20
CA ARG A 154 -7.48 18.31 -2.60
C ARG A 154 -6.71 17.11 -3.12
N ASP A 155 -6.45 17.02 -4.42
CA ASP A 155 -5.65 15.94 -5.02
C ASP A 155 -4.21 15.94 -4.49
N TYR A 156 -3.61 17.13 -4.30
CA TYR A 156 -2.33 17.27 -3.61
C TYR A 156 -2.39 16.67 -2.20
N SER A 157 -3.36 17.09 -1.38
CA SER A 157 -3.53 16.59 0.00
C SER A 157 -3.78 15.09 0.05
N LEU A 158 -4.50 14.52 -0.93
CA LEU A 158 -4.69 13.07 -1.06
C LEU A 158 -3.36 12.34 -1.33
N CYS A 159 -2.50 12.88 -2.20
CA CYS A 159 -1.19 12.30 -2.50
C CYS A 159 -0.26 12.35 -1.29
N VAL A 160 -0.20 13.49 -0.59
CA VAL A 160 0.61 13.66 0.63
C VAL A 160 0.19 12.64 1.69
N MET A 161 -1.10 12.60 2.03
CA MET A 161 -1.63 11.67 3.02
C MET A 161 -1.37 10.21 2.63
N ALA A 162 -1.60 9.85 1.36
CA ALA A 162 -1.37 8.50 0.89
C ALA A 162 0.12 8.11 0.93
N GLY A 163 1.03 9.04 0.63
CA GLY A 163 2.47 8.85 0.76
C GLY A 163 2.90 8.65 2.22
N GLU A 164 2.47 9.55 3.11
CA GLU A 164 2.75 9.50 4.56
C GLU A 164 2.27 8.19 5.20
N PHE A 165 1.14 7.65 4.75
CA PHE A 165 0.64 6.37 5.21
C PHE A 165 1.38 5.17 4.59
N MET A 166 1.56 5.18 3.26
CA MET A 166 2.04 4.00 2.52
C MET A 166 3.53 3.73 2.71
N ILE A 167 4.38 4.76 2.78
CA ILE A 167 5.83 4.59 2.94
C ILE A 167 6.16 3.74 4.17
N PRO A 168 5.74 4.13 5.40
CA PRO A 168 6.05 3.36 6.59
C PRO A 168 5.32 2.01 6.63
N LEU A 169 4.10 1.91 6.08
CA LEU A 169 3.37 0.65 6.00
C LEU A 169 4.14 -0.38 5.17
N VAL A 170 4.56 0.00 3.97
CA VAL A 170 5.29 -0.88 3.06
C VAL A 170 6.66 -1.22 3.62
N ALA A 171 7.33 -0.26 4.27
CA ALA A 171 8.57 -0.52 5.00
C ALA A 171 8.39 -1.60 6.07
N THR A 172 7.30 -1.50 6.83
CA THR A 172 6.98 -2.44 7.92
C THR A 172 6.59 -3.80 7.38
N LEU A 173 5.83 -3.88 6.29
CA LEU A 173 5.51 -5.13 5.59
C LEU A 173 6.79 -5.84 5.13
N LEU A 174 7.68 -5.13 4.44
CA LEU A 174 8.93 -5.70 3.93
C LEU A 174 9.88 -6.15 5.04
N THR A 175 9.86 -5.46 6.19
CA THR A 175 10.70 -5.82 7.35
C THR A 175 10.16 -7.05 8.08
N ASN A 176 8.84 -7.20 8.13
CA ASN A 176 8.16 -8.28 8.84
C ASN A 176 7.76 -9.46 7.95
N THR A 177 8.21 -9.50 6.70
CA THR A 177 7.97 -10.64 5.81
C THR A 177 9.11 -11.64 5.93
N TYR A 178 8.79 -12.87 6.35
CA TYR A 178 9.74 -13.98 6.49
C TYR A 178 9.75 -14.86 5.24
N GLY A 179 10.94 -15.33 4.85
CA GLY A 179 11.13 -16.26 3.73
C GLY A 179 11.90 -15.70 2.54
N GLU A 180 12.59 -14.57 2.69
CA GLU A 180 13.40 -13.99 1.62
C GLU A 180 14.49 -14.94 1.11
N VAL A 181 14.68 -14.96 -0.22
CA VAL A 181 15.89 -15.58 -0.79
C VAL A 181 17.07 -14.65 -0.49
N ASN A 182 17.92 -15.05 0.46
CA ASN A 182 19.26 -14.50 0.56
C ASN A 182 20.06 -15.02 -0.63
N ASN A 183 20.02 -14.30 -1.75
CA ASN A 183 21.01 -14.53 -2.80
C ASN A 183 22.38 -14.17 -2.20
N GLY A 184 23.28 -15.15 -2.07
CA GLY A 184 24.58 -15.01 -1.38
C GLY A 184 25.56 -13.97 -1.95
N PHE A 185 25.14 -13.18 -2.94
CA PHE A 185 25.94 -12.17 -3.64
C PHE A 185 25.75 -10.74 -3.09
N ASP A 186 25.14 -10.57 -1.91
CA ASP A 186 24.48 -9.30 -1.55
C ASP A 186 25.09 -8.49 -0.39
N LYS A 187 26.41 -8.28 -0.37
CA LYS A 187 27.02 -7.32 0.57
C LYS A 187 26.40 -5.91 0.48
N TYR A 188 25.95 -5.48 -0.70
CA TYR A 188 25.31 -4.18 -0.91
C TYR A 188 23.84 -4.10 -0.47
N LYS A 189 23.15 -5.24 -0.25
CA LYS A 189 21.72 -5.22 0.15
C LYS A 189 21.51 -5.15 1.65
N GLN A 190 22.54 -5.38 2.47
CA GLN A 190 22.44 -5.18 3.92
C GLN A 190 22.10 -3.72 4.26
N GLY A 191 22.81 -2.77 3.63
CA GLY A 191 22.52 -1.34 3.82
C GLY A 191 21.10 -0.94 3.39
N LEU A 192 20.58 -1.52 2.30
CA LEU A 192 19.20 -1.29 1.87
C LEU A 192 18.19 -1.87 2.87
N ARG A 193 18.45 -3.06 3.42
CA ARG A 193 17.59 -3.66 4.45
C ARG A 193 17.55 -2.83 5.72
N ASP A 194 18.71 -2.39 6.20
CA ASP A 194 18.82 -1.58 7.40
C ASP A 194 18.16 -0.21 7.21
N TYR A 195 18.29 0.37 6.02
CA TYR A 195 17.57 1.58 5.64
C TYR A 195 16.05 1.37 5.68
N ILE A 196 15.51 0.30 5.07
CA ILE A 196 14.07 0.01 5.11
C ILE A 196 13.59 -0.26 6.55
N ARG A 197 14.39 -0.91 7.39
CA ARG A 197 14.04 -1.11 8.82
C ARG A 197 13.87 0.23 9.53
N LYS A 198 14.78 1.18 9.32
CA LYS A 198 14.65 2.54 9.88
C LYS A 198 13.39 3.25 9.41
N LEU A 199 13.01 3.08 8.13
CA LEU A 199 11.74 3.62 7.62
C LEU A 199 10.50 2.98 8.27
N ALA A 200 10.58 1.71 8.66
CA ALA A 200 9.48 1.05 9.36
C ALA A 200 9.27 1.59 10.78
N GLU A 201 10.34 2.10 11.41
CA GLU A 201 10.37 2.60 12.79
C GLU A 201 10.09 4.11 12.91
N ALA A 202 10.28 4.86 11.83
CA ALA A 202 10.07 6.33 11.75
C ALA A 202 8.59 6.73 11.75
#